data_AF-A0A820HI08-F1
#
_entry.id   AF-A0A820HI08-F1
#
_cell.length_a   1.000
_cell.length_b   1.000
_cell.length_c   1.000
_cell.angle_alpha   90.00
_cell.angle_beta   90.00
_cell.angle_gamma   90.00
#
_symmetry.space_group_name_H-M   'P 1'
#
loop_
_entity.id
_entity.type
_entity.pdbx_description
1 polymer ?
#
loop_
_entity_poly.entity_id
_entity_poly.type
_entity_poly.pdbx_seq_one_letter_code
_entity_poly.pdbx_strand_id
1 'polypeptide(L)'
;MLPCPTNHASVDFHRIFCKDVVRLVETSNIHKHSTTCYKYSKGKSDTSKTCRMRMPRVLVKTSNIDLSTGQITMRRSHLWINNFNEWLISACRSNMDIKFIWSGNDAKALVYYITDYVTKSTLAFHDMFALAQQGVKSIEQQRVTHSIDSAIEKSRKLVLRCYNMIASQQEVSGV
;
A
#
# COMPACT_ATOMS: atom_id res chain seq x y z
N MET A 1 19.06 -3.69 8.71
CA MET A 1 19.00 -3.46 7.24
C MET A 1 19.94 -4.47 6.61
N LEU A 2 19.50 -5.25 5.62
CA LEU A 2 20.41 -6.19 4.92
C LEU A 2 21.41 -5.38 4.08
N PRO A 3 22.69 -5.78 4.03
CA PRO A 3 23.70 -5.04 3.28
C PRO A 3 23.39 -5.07 1.78
N CYS A 4 23.29 -3.89 1.17
CA CYS A 4 23.16 -3.73 -0.27
C CYS A 4 24.50 -4.08 -0.94
N PRO A 5 24.54 -4.71 -2.12
CA PRO A 5 25.77 -4.87 -2.89
C PRO A 5 26.38 -3.47 -3.18
N THR A 6 27.49 -3.13 -2.55
CA THR A 6 27.96 -1.73 -2.45
C THR A 6 28.85 -1.27 -3.60
N ASN A 7 29.37 -2.18 -4.43
CA ASN A 7 30.30 -1.82 -5.50
C ASN A 7 29.95 -2.47 -6.84
N HIS A 8 29.32 -1.69 -7.72
CA HIS A 8 28.99 -2.09 -9.10
C HIS A 8 30.23 -2.39 -9.96
N ALA A 9 31.40 -1.85 -9.59
CA ALA A 9 32.67 -2.09 -10.31
C ALA A 9 33.40 -3.36 -9.83
N SER A 10 32.88 -4.07 -8.83
CA SER A 10 33.46 -5.34 -8.39
C SER A 10 33.26 -6.43 -9.46
N VAL A 11 34.31 -7.21 -9.72
CA VAL A 11 34.25 -8.39 -10.62
C VAL A 11 33.18 -9.39 -10.17
N ASP A 12 32.92 -9.43 -8.85
CA ASP A 12 31.92 -10.32 -8.24
C ASP A 12 30.51 -9.71 -8.15
N PHE A 13 30.30 -8.48 -8.61
CA PHE A 13 29.04 -7.75 -8.41
C PHE A 13 27.83 -8.56 -8.88
N HIS A 14 27.84 -9.07 -10.11
CA HIS A 14 26.71 -9.80 -10.69
C HIS A 14 26.34 -11.04 -9.85
N ARG A 15 27.34 -11.80 -9.41
CA ARG A 15 27.13 -13.00 -8.58
C ARG A 15 26.52 -12.63 -7.22
N ILE A 16 27.02 -11.58 -6.58
CA ILE A 16 26.51 -11.10 -5.29
C ILE A 16 25.10 -10.53 -5.46
N PHE A 17 24.85 -9.76 -6.51
CA PHE A 17 23.57 -9.18 -6.84
C PHE A 17 22.50 -10.25 -7.07
N CYS A 18 22.74 -11.24 -7.93
CA CYS A 18 21.78 -12.33 -8.14
C CYS A 18 21.47 -13.08 -6.84
N LYS A 19 22.49 -13.34 -6.00
CA LYS A 19 22.30 -14.00 -4.70
C LYS A 19 21.45 -13.16 -3.74
N ASP A 20 21.66 -11.84 -3.72
CA ASP A 20 20.86 -10.92 -2.90
C ASP A 20 19.42 -10.82 -3.40
N VAL A 21 19.19 -10.75 -4.71
CA VAL A 21 17.85 -10.75 -5.32
C VAL A 21 17.09 -12.02 -4.97
N VAL A 22 17.71 -13.20 -5.11
CA VAL A 22 17.07 -14.48 -4.73
C VAL A 22 16.65 -14.46 -3.27
N ARG A 23 17.56 -14.06 -2.37
CA ARG A 23 17.26 -13.93 -0.94
C ARG A 23 16.08 -12.99 -0.68
N LEU A 24 16.09 -11.80 -1.28
CA LEU A 24 15.04 -10.80 -1.10
C LEU A 24 13.69 -11.30 -1.59
N VAL A 25 13.67 -11.96 -2.73
CA VAL A 25 12.46 -12.58 -3.29
C VAL A 25 11.89 -13.62 -2.34
N GLU A 26 12.73 -14.52 -1.84
CA GLU A 26 12.31 -15.59 -0.93
C GLU A 26 11.80 -15.05 0.41
N THR A 27 12.45 -14.01 0.95
CA THR A 27 12.08 -13.46 2.26
C THR A 27 10.86 -12.55 2.19
N SER A 28 10.74 -11.76 1.11
CA SER A 28 9.85 -10.60 1.08
C SER A 28 8.80 -10.63 -0.03
N ASN A 29 9.00 -11.45 -1.07
CA ASN A 29 8.17 -11.42 -2.28
C ASN A 29 7.37 -12.72 -2.53
N ILE A 30 7.46 -13.68 -1.61
CA ILE A 30 6.62 -14.87 -1.58
C ILE A 30 5.38 -14.59 -0.74
N HIS A 31 4.21 -14.81 -1.34
CA HIS A 31 2.94 -14.68 -0.65
C HIS A 31 2.78 -15.76 0.41
N LYS A 32 2.47 -15.31 1.63
CA LYS A 32 2.01 -16.15 2.74
C LYS A 32 0.62 -15.70 3.11
N HIS A 33 -0.31 -16.64 3.17
CA HIS A 33 -1.67 -16.32 3.55
C HIS A 33 -1.73 -15.73 4.96
N SER A 34 -2.58 -14.73 5.11
CA SER A 34 -2.92 -14.10 6.37
C SER A 34 -4.42 -13.85 6.43
N THR A 35 -4.92 -13.36 7.56
CA THR A 35 -6.35 -13.03 7.73
C THR A 35 -6.85 -12.05 6.67
N THR A 36 -6.01 -11.13 6.19
CA THR A 36 -6.39 -10.14 5.17
C THR A 36 -6.65 -10.76 3.80
N CYS A 37 -6.09 -11.93 3.53
CA CYS A 37 -6.31 -12.66 2.28
C CYS A 37 -7.78 -13.08 2.12
N TYR A 38 -8.51 -13.21 3.22
CA TYR A 38 -9.89 -13.67 3.21
C TYR A 38 -10.88 -12.59 3.68
N LYS A 39 -10.43 -11.33 3.84
CA LYS A 39 -11.24 -10.22 4.34
C LYS A 39 -12.58 -10.07 3.59
N TYR A 40 -12.57 -10.30 2.28
CA TYR A 40 -13.75 -10.17 1.40
C TYR A 40 -14.26 -11.51 0.85
N SER A 41 -13.73 -12.63 1.35
CA SER A 41 -14.23 -13.94 0.97
C SER A 41 -15.60 -14.12 1.62
N LYS A 42 -16.68 -13.93 0.85
CA LYS A 42 -18.05 -14.16 1.32
C LYS A 42 -18.19 -15.63 1.71
N GLY A 43 -18.20 -15.92 2.99
CA GLY A 43 -18.57 -17.25 3.48
C GLY A 43 -20.05 -17.45 3.22
N LYS A 44 -20.42 -18.44 2.39
CA LYS A 44 -21.51 -19.40 2.69
C LYS A 44 -21.87 -20.40 1.59
N SER A 45 -21.32 -20.37 0.36
CA SER A 45 -21.76 -21.36 -0.64
C SER A 45 -20.76 -21.79 -1.71
N ASP A 46 -19.46 -21.59 -1.57
CA ASP A 46 -18.53 -22.17 -2.55
C ASP A 46 -17.27 -22.70 -1.89
N THR A 47 -16.87 -23.88 -2.32
CA THR A 47 -15.96 -24.83 -1.68
C THR A 47 -14.48 -24.41 -1.69
N SER A 48 -14.20 -23.12 -1.79
CA SER A 48 -12.84 -22.57 -1.82
C SER A 48 -12.83 -21.10 -1.43
N LYS A 49 -12.24 -20.75 -0.28
CA LYS A 49 -11.95 -19.36 0.07
C LYS A 49 -10.92 -18.83 -0.94
N THR A 50 -11.35 -17.98 -1.86
CA THR A 50 -10.45 -17.38 -2.85
C THR A 50 -9.60 -16.31 -2.17
N CYS A 51 -8.28 -16.39 -2.32
CA CYS A 51 -7.37 -15.38 -1.81
C CYS A 51 -7.60 -14.03 -2.51
N ARG A 52 -7.78 -12.95 -1.73
CA ARG A 52 -7.91 -11.55 -2.21
C ARG A 52 -6.78 -11.17 -3.18
N MET A 53 -5.57 -11.68 -2.94
CA MET A 53 -4.39 -11.44 -3.78
C MET A 53 -4.33 -12.34 -5.03
N ARG A 54 -5.38 -13.14 -5.27
CA ARG A 54 -5.54 -14.08 -6.39
C ARG A 54 -4.40 -15.11 -6.47
N MET A 55 -4.11 -15.71 -5.33
CA MET A 55 -3.08 -16.74 -5.17
C MET A 55 -3.74 -18.14 -5.02
N PRO A 56 -3.17 -19.22 -5.60
CA PRO A 56 -1.97 -19.29 -6.45
C PRO A 56 -2.18 -18.67 -7.84
N ARG A 57 -1.13 -18.04 -8.38
CA ARG A 57 -1.15 -17.48 -9.74
C ARG A 57 -0.75 -18.54 -10.76
N VAL A 58 -1.26 -18.44 -11.98
CA VAL A 58 -0.90 -19.34 -13.10
C VAL A 58 0.60 -19.21 -13.45
N LEU A 59 1.26 -20.35 -13.66
CA LEU A 59 2.64 -20.40 -14.17
C LEU A 59 2.69 -20.02 -15.64
N VAL A 60 3.69 -19.24 -16.03
CA VAL A 60 3.87 -18.78 -17.40
C VAL A 60 5.31 -19.07 -17.79
N LYS A 61 5.52 -19.91 -18.81
CA LYS A 61 6.89 -20.36 -19.19
C LYS A 61 7.73 -19.26 -19.82
N THR A 62 7.10 -18.38 -20.59
CA THR A 62 7.78 -17.30 -21.34
C THR A 62 6.92 -16.04 -21.30
N SER A 63 7.56 -14.87 -21.24
CA SER A 63 6.85 -13.61 -21.34
C SER A 63 6.30 -13.46 -22.76
N ASN A 64 5.05 -13.01 -22.90
CA ASN A 64 4.37 -12.89 -24.18
C ASN A 64 3.42 -11.68 -24.17
N ILE A 65 3.25 -11.07 -25.34
CA ILE A 65 2.25 -10.04 -25.60
C ILE A 65 1.19 -10.66 -26.51
N ASP A 66 -0.04 -10.74 -26.02
CA ASP A 66 -1.17 -11.11 -26.85
C ASP A 66 -1.50 -9.94 -27.78
N LEU A 67 -1.28 -10.13 -29.08
CA LEU A 67 -1.47 -9.08 -30.09
C LEU A 67 -2.95 -8.70 -30.28
N SER A 68 -3.88 -9.60 -29.94
CA SER A 68 -5.31 -9.35 -30.11
C SER A 68 -5.89 -8.49 -28.99
N THR A 69 -5.42 -8.70 -27.76
CA THR A 69 -5.91 -7.97 -26.56
C THR A 69 -4.96 -6.88 -26.09
N GLY A 70 -3.69 -6.92 -26.51
CA GLY A 70 -2.60 -6.12 -25.96
C GLY A 70 -2.14 -6.58 -24.57
N GLN A 71 -2.59 -7.74 -24.08
CA GLN A 71 -2.25 -8.20 -22.74
C GLN A 71 -0.80 -8.67 -22.67
N ILE A 72 -0.05 -8.09 -21.72
CA ILE A 72 1.32 -8.51 -21.42
C ILE A 72 1.31 -9.52 -20.29
N THR A 73 1.83 -10.71 -20.57
CA THR A 73 2.05 -11.75 -19.57
C THR A 73 3.55 -11.91 -19.35
N MET A 74 3.98 -11.92 -18.08
CA MET A 74 5.37 -12.11 -17.72
C MET A 74 5.62 -13.56 -17.33
N ARG A 75 6.80 -14.09 -17.68
CA ARG A 75 7.25 -15.39 -17.21
C ARG A 75 7.15 -15.48 -15.69
N ARG A 76 6.56 -16.57 -15.20
CA ARG A 76 6.41 -16.89 -13.78
C ARG A 76 6.81 -18.34 -13.55
N SER A 77 7.87 -18.53 -12.78
CA SER A 77 8.42 -19.85 -12.41
C SER A 77 7.84 -20.42 -11.12
N HIS A 78 7.20 -19.60 -10.28
CA HIS A 78 6.64 -20.03 -9.01
C HIS A 78 5.22 -19.49 -8.80
N LEU A 79 4.30 -20.32 -8.31
CA LEU A 79 2.88 -19.98 -8.17
C LEU A 79 2.65 -18.86 -7.15
N TRP A 80 3.49 -18.81 -6.11
CA TRP A 80 3.33 -17.94 -4.93
C TRP A 80 4.19 -16.67 -4.95
N ILE A 81 4.88 -16.40 -6.06
CA ILE A 81 5.74 -15.23 -6.19
C ILE A 81 4.94 -14.06 -6.79
N ASN A 82 5.10 -12.87 -6.23
CA ASN A 82 4.65 -11.66 -6.92
C ASN A 82 5.59 -11.30 -8.06
N ASN A 83 5.09 -10.55 -9.04
CA ASN A 83 5.95 -10.03 -10.09
C ASN A 83 6.86 -8.94 -9.51
N PHE A 84 8.15 -8.98 -9.85
CA PHE A 84 9.14 -8.04 -9.36
C PHE A 84 10.13 -7.66 -10.45
N ASN A 85 10.84 -6.57 -10.23
CA ASN A 85 12.01 -6.15 -11.01
C ASN A 85 13.24 -6.28 -10.11
N GLU A 86 14.31 -6.89 -10.62
CA GLU A 86 15.52 -7.20 -9.84
C GLU A 86 16.22 -5.94 -9.29
N TRP A 87 16.18 -4.84 -10.03
CA TRP A 87 16.78 -3.58 -9.61
C TRP A 87 15.94 -2.89 -8.54
N LEU A 88 14.62 -2.84 -8.75
CA LEU A 88 13.71 -2.25 -7.78
C LEU A 88 13.67 -3.04 -6.47
N ILE A 89 13.69 -4.38 -6.52
CA ILE A 89 13.70 -5.17 -5.28
C ILE A 89 15.01 -5.00 -4.52
N SER A 90 16.14 -4.88 -5.24
CA SER A 90 17.45 -4.63 -4.62
C SER A 90 17.51 -3.26 -3.95
N ALA A 91 16.91 -2.24 -4.57
CA ALA A 91 16.85 -0.88 -4.03
C ALA A 91 15.85 -0.75 -2.87
N CYS A 92 14.61 -1.21 -3.05
CA CYS A 92 13.53 -1.06 -2.08
C CYS A 92 13.59 -2.08 -0.95
N ARG A 93 14.17 -3.26 -1.20
CA ARG A 93 14.32 -4.37 -0.25
C ARG A 93 13.01 -4.77 0.46
N SER A 94 11.90 -4.66 -0.24
CA SER A 94 10.55 -4.90 0.27
C SER A 94 9.69 -5.65 -0.75
N ASN A 95 8.51 -6.11 -0.33
CA ASN A 95 7.55 -6.77 -1.21
C ASN A 95 7.14 -5.85 -2.36
N MET A 96 7.06 -6.39 -3.57
CA MET A 96 6.61 -5.67 -4.77
C MET A 96 5.56 -6.49 -5.51
N ASP A 97 4.57 -5.81 -6.10
CA ASP A 97 3.62 -6.43 -7.02
C ASP A 97 3.53 -5.58 -8.30
N ILE A 98 4.41 -5.88 -9.26
CA ILE A 98 4.52 -5.11 -10.50
C ILE A 98 3.66 -5.75 -11.60
N LYS A 99 2.70 -4.99 -12.13
CA LYS A 99 1.86 -5.43 -13.26
C LYS A 99 1.97 -4.43 -14.40
N PHE A 100 2.21 -4.95 -15.62
CA PHE A 100 2.08 -4.17 -16.84
C PHE A 100 0.60 -4.08 -17.24
N ILE A 101 0.08 -2.86 -17.35
CA ILE A 101 -1.31 -2.58 -17.70
C ILE A 101 -1.27 -1.64 -18.90
N TRP A 102 -1.67 -2.13 -20.07
CA TRP A 102 -1.63 -1.38 -21.33
C TRP A 102 -3.04 -1.01 -21.81
N SER A 103 -3.83 -2.02 -22.19
CA SER A 103 -5.18 -1.87 -22.72
C SER A 103 -6.16 -2.87 -22.11
N GLY A 104 -7.46 -2.68 -22.40
CA GLY A 104 -8.52 -3.60 -21.99
C GLY A 104 -9.07 -3.36 -20.59
N ASN A 105 -9.70 -4.40 -20.02
CA ASN A 105 -10.45 -4.29 -18.77
C ASN A 105 -9.56 -3.91 -17.57
N ASP A 106 -8.32 -4.42 -17.52
CA ASP A 106 -7.35 -4.09 -16.46
C ASP A 106 -6.99 -2.59 -16.50
N ALA A 107 -6.84 -2.00 -17.69
CA ALA A 107 -6.57 -0.56 -17.85
C ALA A 107 -7.77 0.29 -17.43
N LYS A 108 -8.99 -0.10 -17.83
CA LYS A 108 -10.20 0.59 -17.40
C LYS A 108 -10.38 0.54 -15.87
N ALA A 109 -10.16 -0.62 -15.27
CA ALA A 109 -10.21 -0.80 -13.82
C ALA A 109 -9.13 0.04 -13.10
N LEU A 110 -7.92 0.12 -13.67
CA LEU A 110 -6.86 0.97 -13.14
C LEU A 110 -7.24 2.45 -13.18
N VAL A 111 -7.82 2.93 -14.28
CA VAL A 111 -8.28 4.33 -14.38
C VAL A 111 -9.34 4.61 -13.31
N TYR A 112 -10.37 3.77 -13.19
CA TYR A 112 -11.35 3.92 -12.10
C TYR A 112 -10.71 3.92 -10.72
N TYR A 113 -9.75 3.02 -10.48
CA TYR A 113 -9.04 2.97 -9.21
C TYR A 113 -8.24 4.24 -8.94
N ILE A 114 -7.45 4.72 -9.91
CA ILE A 114 -6.69 5.96 -9.75
C ILE A 114 -7.63 7.15 -9.55
N THR A 115 -8.69 7.25 -10.36
CA THR A 115 -9.69 8.31 -10.23
C THR A 115 -10.32 8.26 -8.84
N ASP A 116 -10.83 7.12 -8.38
CA ASP A 116 -11.42 6.95 -7.04
C ASP A 116 -10.46 7.41 -5.93
N TYR A 117 -9.16 7.10 -6.05
CA TYR A 117 -8.15 7.53 -5.09
C TYR A 117 -7.80 9.02 -5.16
N VAL A 118 -7.71 9.60 -6.37
CA VAL A 118 -7.41 11.02 -6.57
C VAL A 118 -8.61 11.89 -6.21
N THR A 119 -9.81 11.45 -6.55
CA THR A 119 -11.08 12.10 -6.20
C THR A 119 -11.55 11.73 -4.81
N LYS A 120 -10.80 10.91 -4.06
CA LYS A 120 -11.08 10.59 -2.67
C LYS A 120 -11.01 11.91 -1.90
N SER A 121 -12.17 12.51 -1.71
CA SER A 121 -12.29 13.85 -1.18
C SER A 121 -11.62 13.88 0.19
N THR A 122 -10.61 14.73 0.34
CA THR A 122 -10.29 15.26 1.65
C THR A 122 -11.56 15.92 2.21
N LEU A 123 -11.77 15.81 3.52
CA LEU A 123 -12.91 16.42 4.19
C LEU A 123 -13.09 17.85 3.65
N ALA A 124 -14.30 18.26 3.26
CA ALA A 124 -14.45 19.55 2.60
C ALA A 124 -13.95 20.67 3.54
N PHE A 125 -13.37 21.74 2.99
CA PHE A 125 -12.73 22.78 3.80
C PHE A 125 -13.68 23.37 4.86
N HIS A 126 -14.97 23.50 4.54
CA HIS A 126 -15.98 23.99 5.48
C HIS A 126 -16.21 23.02 6.66
N ASP A 127 -16.17 21.71 6.42
CA ASP A 127 -16.26 20.69 7.47
C ASP A 127 -15.00 20.70 8.36
N MET A 128 -13.81 20.79 7.75
CA MET A 128 -12.56 20.91 8.50
C MET A 128 -12.56 22.16 9.38
N PHE A 129 -13.04 23.29 8.85
CA PHE A 129 -13.14 24.54 9.59
C PHE A 129 -14.13 24.44 10.74
N ALA A 130 -15.32 23.88 10.51
CA ALA A 130 -16.33 23.67 11.55
C ALA A 130 -15.80 22.77 12.69
N LEU A 131 -15.10 21.68 12.35
CA LEU A 131 -14.49 20.77 13.34
C LEU A 131 -13.33 21.42 14.10
N ALA A 132 -12.49 22.20 13.43
CA ALA A 132 -11.44 22.98 14.09
C ALA A 132 -12.05 24.00 15.06
N GLN A 133 -13.10 24.72 14.65
CA GLN A 133 -13.83 25.65 15.53
C GLN A 133 -14.42 24.92 16.75
N GLN A 134 -15.00 23.73 16.56
CA GLN A 134 -15.50 22.91 17.66
C GLN A 134 -14.38 22.46 18.60
N GLY A 135 -13.21 22.11 18.05
CA GLY A 135 -12.01 21.77 18.81
C GLY A 135 -11.54 22.93 19.70
N VAL A 136 -11.51 24.15 19.15
CA VAL A 136 -11.19 25.39 19.91
C VAL A 136 -12.18 25.60 21.04
N LYS A 137 -13.50 25.58 20.75
CA LYS A 137 -14.57 25.73 21.76
C LYS A 137 -14.46 24.69 22.88
N SER A 138 -14.12 23.45 22.55
CA SER A 138 -14.00 22.37 23.55
C SER A 138 -12.89 22.63 24.57
N ILE A 139 -11.79 23.27 24.14
CA ILE A 139 -10.66 23.62 25.01
C ILE A 139 -10.97 24.87 25.81
N GLU A 140 -11.66 25.85 25.23
CA GLU A 140 -12.15 27.03 25.95
C GLU A 140 -13.10 26.64 27.09
N GLN A 141 -13.98 25.65 26.86
CA GLN A 141 -14.86 25.11 27.90
C GLN A 141 -14.09 24.34 29.00
N GLN A 142 -12.98 23.67 28.66
CA GLN A 142 -12.13 22.99 29.64
C GLN A 142 -11.20 23.93 30.44
N ARG A 143 -10.96 25.17 29.97
CA ARG A 143 -10.18 26.19 30.71
C ARG A 143 -10.81 26.58 32.06
N VAL A 144 -12.05 26.19 32.32
CA VAL A 144 -12.73 26.41 33.61
C VAL A 144 -12.08 25.57 34.74
N THR A 145 -11.28 24.55 34.42
CA THR A 145 -10.51 23.77 35.41
C THR A 145 -9.04 24.21 35.39
N HIS A 146 -8.56 24.81 36.49
CA HIS A 146 -7.21 25.37 36.64
C HIS A 146 -6.10 24.36 36.23
N SER A 147 -5.45 24.58 35.08
CA SER A 147 -4.23 23.86 34.67
C SER A 147 -3.00 24.77 34.62
N ILE A 148 -1.91 24.31 35.26
CA ILE A 148 -0.59 24.98 35.36
C ILE A 148 0.25 24.68 34.10
N ASP A 149 -0.38 24.61 32.92
CA ASP A 149 0.34 24.31 31.69
C ASP A 149 1.01 25.57 31.09
N SER A 150 2.25 25.42 30.64
CA SER A 150 2.98 26.41 29.84
C SER A 150 2.21 26.76 28.55
N ALA A 151 2.37 27.99 28.05
CA ALA A 151 1.74 28.45 26.81
C ALA A 151 2.06 27.56 25.59
N ILE A 152 3.27 26.99 25.55
CA ILE A 152 3.69 26.05 24.49
C ILE A 152 2.86 24.77 24.58
N GLU A 153 2.70 24.21 25.78
CA GLU A 153 1.96 22.96 26.00
C GLU A 153 0.47 23.11 25.69
N LYS A 154 -0.11 24.27 26.04
CA LYS A 154 -1.47 24.64 25.67
C LYS A 154 -1.66 24.69 24.16
N SER A 155 -0.69 25.26 23.44
CA SER A 155 -0.72 25.35 21.97
C SER A 155 -0.61 23.98 21.32
N ARG A 156 0.26 23.10 21.83
CA ARG A 156 0.38 21.71 21.35
C ARG A 156 -0.92 20.93 21.55
N LYS A 157 -1.53 21.02 22.75
CA LYS A 157 -2.82 20.39 23.05
C LYS A 157 -3.94 20.88 22.13
N LEU A 158 -3.97 22.18 21.81
CA LEU A 158 -4.95 22.76 20.88
C LEU A 158 -4.83 22.18 19.46
N VAL A 159 -3.62 22.20 18.90
CA VAL A 159 -3.37 21.66 17.55
C VAL A 159 -3.69 20.17 17.50
N LEU A 160 -3.25 19.40 18.51
CA LEU A 160 -3.51 17.96 18.58
C LEU A 160 -5.01 17.66 18.67
N ARG A 161 -5.79 18.46 19.42
CA ARG A 161 -7.23 18.26 19.55
C ARG A 161 -7.99 18.58 18.27
N CYS A 162 -7.64 19.68 17.60
CA CYS A 162 -8.22 20.02 16.30
C CYS A 162 -7.89 18.94 15.27
N TYR A 163 -6.64 18.48 15.23
CA TYR A 163 -6.21 17.39 14.36
C TYR A 163 -7.00 16.10 14.64
N ASN A 164 -7.09 15.67 15.90
CA ASN A 164 -7.82 14.44 16.25
C ASN A 164 -9.32 14.52 15.94
N MET A 165 -9.93 15.71 16.05
CA MET A 165 -11.33 15.95 15.66
C MET A 165 -11.54 15.87 14.14
N ILE A 166 -10.62 16.45 13.36
CA ILE A 166 -10.66 16.36 11.91
C ILE A 166 -10.41 14.91 11.47
N ALA A 167 -9.39 14.26 12.04
CA ALA A 167 -9.01 12.89 11.72
C ALA A 167 -10.05 11.85 12.14
N SER A 168 -10.85 12.10 13.19
CA SER A 168 -11.91 11.19 13.61
C SER A 168 -13.13 11.24 12.69
N GLN A 169 -13.40 12.39 12.08
CA GLN A 169 -14.49 12.59 11.11
C GLN A 169 -14.05 12.32 9.68
N GLN A 170 -12.75 12.34 9.42
CA GLN A 170 -12.21 11.89 8.15
C GLN A 170 -12.32 10.38 8.09
N GLU A 171 -13.31 9.88 7.35
CA GLU A 171 -13.52 8.45 7.18
C GLU A 171 -12.24 7.78 6.64
N VAL A 172 -11.64 6.91 7.45
CA VAL A 172 -10.56 6.02 7.00
C VAL A 172 -11.19 4.91 6.18
N SER A 173 -11.44 5.20 4.91
CA SER A 173 -12.04 4.25 3.98
C SER A 173 -11.05 3.14 3.62
N GLY A 174 -11.14 2.03 4.36
CA GLY A 174 -10.43 0.79 4.12
C GLY A 174 -11.16 -0.13 3.14
N VAL A 175 -10.93 0.07 1.85
CA VAL A 175 -11.22 -0.92 0.80
C VAL A 175 -10.05 -1.89 0.66
#